data_AF-A0A875S765-F1
#
_entry.id   AF-A0A875S765-F1
#
_cell.length_a   1.000
_cell.length_b   1.000
_cell.length_c   1.000
_cell.angle_alpha   90.00
_cell.angle_beta   90.00
_cell.angle_gamma   90.00
#
_symmetry.space_group_name_H-M   'P 1'
#
loop_
_entity.id
_entity.type
_entity.pdbx_description
1 polymer ?
#
loop_
_entity_poly.entity_id
_entity_poly.type
_entity_poly.pdbx_seq_one_letter_code
_entity_poly.pdbx_strand_id
1 'polypeptide(L)'
;MRDQIIRNIQSIVPSTPLHLISQGAEALIFISDHHPYLPSDLKGLDLDNATKYIIKYRPPKPYRHPKLDRQITATRTSSEAKLLHKLFQLGVKAPKLVAMDAPNGLIWMEFLGYKLPNGNFSSLKNWLWILEEQSTKENLIALDDNVKDCCTSIGRLIGILHLNGIVHGDLTSSNIVLTDEETHKPSLIDFGLSSYSGMPEDKAVDLYVLERALNSTHPVYAQKYTEWVLQGYHDVHQEDGKKGFKKYTQTMERFKEVRMRGRKRTSNGD
;
A
#
# COMPACT_ATOMS: atom_id res chain seq x y z
N MET A 1 3.59 -24.81 -13.49
CA MET A 1 3.91 -24.31 -12.13
C MET A 1 2.75 -23.52 -11.53
N ARG A 2 2.17 -22.55 -12.25
CA ARG A 2 0.98 -21.79 -11.82
C ARG A 2 -0.22 -22.69 -11.48
N ASP A 3 -0.56 -23.65 -12.32
CA ASP A 3 -1.70 -24.56 -12.07
C ASP A 3 -1.48 -25.46 -10.86
N GLN A 4 -0.22 -25.79 -10.56
CA GLN A 4 0.11 -26.54 -9.34
C GLN A 4 -0.11 -25.68 -8.09
N ILE A 5 0.28 -24.40 -8.14
CA ILE A 5 0.07 -23.45 -7.05
C ILE A 5 -1.43 -23.23 -6.83
N ILE A 6 -2.20 -23.05 -7.91
CA ILE A 6 -3.67 -22.91 -7.85
C ILE A 6 -4.32 -24.18 -7.27
N ARG A 7 -3.89 -25.38 -7.70
CA ARG A 7 -4.38 -26.64 -7.11
C ARG A 7 -4.06 -26.76 -5.62
N ASN A 8 -2.85 -26.36 -5.22
CA ASN A 8 -2.43 -26.41 -3.81
C ASN A 8 -3.25 -25.45 -2.93
N ILE A 9 -3.55 -24.23 -3.40
CA ILE A 9 -4.42 -23.32 -2.65
C ILE A 9 -5.87 -23.83 -2.66
N GLN A 10 -6.37 -24.36 -3.78
CA GLN A 10 -7.72 -24.93 -3.85
C GLN A 10 -7.88 -26.14 -2.91
N SER A 11 -6.83 -26.92 -2.64
CA SER A 11 -6.92 -27.99 -1.64
C SER A 11 -7.05 -27.46 -0.20
N ILE A 12 -6.59 -26.23 0.06
CA ILE A 12 -6.71 -25.56 1.36
C ILE A 12 -8.06 -24.85 1.48
N VAL A 13 -8.56 -24.25 0.39
CA VAL A 13 -9.82 -23.48 0.33
C VAL A 13 -10.76 -24.00 -0.77
N PRO A 14 -11.29 -25.24 -0.64
CA PRO A 14 -11.95 -25.94 -1.74
C PRO A 14 -13.21 -25.26 -2.26
N SER A 15 -13.97 -24.58 -1.40
CA SER A 15 -15.23 -23.91 -1.73
C SER A 15 -15.08 -22.44 -2.14
N THR A 16 -13.86 -21.91 -2.21
CA THR A 16 -13.61 -20.50 -2.53
C THR A 16 -13.19 -20.35 -3.99
N PRO A 17 -13.93 -19.62 -4.84
CA PRO A 17 -13.48 -19.26 -6.17
C PRO A 17 -12.26 -18.34 -6.11
N LEU A 18 -11.23 -18.62 -6.90
CA LEU A 18 -9.97 -17.89 -6.89
C LEU A 18 -9.64 -17.37 -8.28
N HIS A 19 -9.58 -16.04 -8.43
CA HIS A 19 -9.10 -15.40 -9.65
C HIS A 19 -7.77 -14.70 -9.36
N LEU A 20 -6.68 -15.19 -9.95
CA LEU A 20 -5.36 -14.60 -9.73
C LEU A 20 -5.27 -13.21 -10.37
N ILE A 21 -4.97 -12.19 -9.58
CA ILE A 21 -4.84 -10.79 -10.04
C ILE A 21 -3.40 -10.28 -10.03
N SER A 22 -2.53 -10.84 -9.18
CA SER A 22 -1.11 -10.46 -9.15
C SER A 22 -0.24 -11.62 -8.68
N GLN A 23 0.97 -11.71 -9.24
CA GLN A 23 1.98 -12.69 -8.86
C GLN A 23 3.30 -11.97 -8.63
N GLY A 24 3.68 -11.82 -7.35
CA GLY A 24 4.97 -11.30 -6.94
C GLY A 24 5.96 -12.41 -6.59
N ALA A 25 7.20 -12.01 -6.31
CA ALA A 25 8.23 -12.93 -5.81
C ALA A 25 7.85 -13.51 -4.43
N GLU A 26 7.12 -12.76 -3.61
CA GLU A 26 6.78 -13.18 -2.25
C GLU A 26 5.40 -13.81 -2.09
N ALA A 27 4.41 -13.36 -2.86
CA ALA A 27 3.02 -13.74 -2.68
C ALA A 27 2.25 -13.74 -4.00
N LEU A 28 1.19 -14.55 -4.04
CA LEU A 28 0.14 -14.51 -5.05
C LEU A 28 -1.07 -13.82 -4.44
N ILE A 29 -1.69 -12.94 -5.23
CA ILE A 29 -2.90 -12.21 -4.83
C ILE A 29 -4.05 -12.72 -5.69
N PHE A 30 -5.09 -13.22 -5.02
CA PHE A 30 -6.33 -13.65 -5.65
C PHE A 30 -7.46 -12.71 -5.23
N ILE A 31 -8.46 -12.60 -6.10
CA ILE A 31 -9.75 -12.03 -5.75
C ILE A 31 -10.80 -13.15 -5.66
N SER A 32 -11.69 -13.02 -4.69
CA SER A 32 -12.84 -13.90 -4.51
C SER A 32 -14.08 -13.07 -4.16
N ASP A 33 -15.25 -13.54 -4.55
CA ASP A 33 -16.55 -13.02 -4.14
C ASP A 33 -17.13 -13.75 -2.92
N HIS A 34 -16.42 -14.77 -2.40
CA HIS A 34 -16.85 -15.56 -1.25
C HIS A 34 -16.19 -15.09 0.04
N HIS A 35 -17.01 -14.87 1.07
CA HIS A 35 -16.51 -14.62 2.41
C HIS A 35 -15.87 -15.91 2.98
N PRO A 36 -14.73 -15.87 3.68
CA PRO A 36 -14.04 -17.06 4.17
C PRO A 36 -14.79 -17.93 5.20
N TYR A 37 -15.91 -17.46 5.75
CA TYR A 37 -16.60 -18.15 6.85
C TYR A 37 -18.07 -17.74 7.03
N LEU A 38 -18.50 -16.58 6.49
CA LEU A 38 -19.91 -16.23 6.48
C LEU A 38 -20.64 -17.00 5.37
N PRO A 39 -21.89 -17.44 5.62
CA PRO A 39 -22.82 -17.88 4.59
C PRO A 39 -22.96 -16.86 3.45
N SER A 40 -23.24 -17.33 2.23
CA SER A 40 -23.31 -16.49 1.03
C SER A 40 -24.41 -15.41 1.06
N ASP A 41 -25.43 -15.62 1.89
CA ASP A 41 -26.53 -14.69 2.14
C ASP A 41 -26.17 -13.60 3.17
N LEU A 42 -25.06 -13.76 3.91
CA LEU A 42 -24.58 -12.80 4.89
C LEU A 42 -23.37 -12.01 4.38
N LYS A 43 -23.42 -10.69 4.58
CA LYS A 43 -22.34 -9.76 4.23
C LYS A 43 -21.58 -9.35 5.48
N GLY A 44 -20.27 -9.13 5.34
CA GLY A 44 -19.44 -8.57 6.41
C GLY A 44 -19.95 -7.18 6.79
N LEU A 45 -20.58 -7.06 7.96
CA LEU A 45 -21.28 -5.84 8.42
C LEU A 45 -20.36 -4.62 8.57
N ASP A 46 -19.05 -4.83 8.72
CA ASP A 46 -18.05 -3.77 8.95
C ASP A 46 -17.12 -3.52 7.75
N LEU A 47 -17.43 -4.03 6.56
CA LEU A 47 -16.63 -3.83 5.35
C LEU A 47 -17.25 -2.75 4.45
N ASP A 48 -16.42 -1.86 3.92
CA ASP A 48 -16.84 -0.84 2.96
C ASP A 48 -17.21 -1.55 1.63
N ASN A 49 -16.50 -2.65 1.31
CA ASN A 49 -16.88 -3.59 0.25
C ASN A 49 -17.09 -5.00 0.80
N ALA A 50 -18.36 -5.40 0.96
CA ALA A 50 -18.73 -6.74 1.43
C ALA A 50 -18.98 -7.77 0.31
N THR A 51 -18.60 -7.48 -0.93
CA THR A 51 -18.85 -8.35 -2.10
C THR A 51 -17.60 -8.96 -2.71
N LYS A 52 -16.43 -8.40 -2.41
CA LYS A 52 -15.14 -8.84 -2.97
C LYS A 52 -14.09 -8.83 -1.87
N TYR A 53 -13.25 -9.85 -1.91
CA TYR A 53 -12.20 -10.12 -0.94
C TYR A 53 -10.90 -10.38 -1.67
N ILE A 54 -9.81 -9.92 -1.06
CA ILE A 54 -8.45 -10.24 -1.49
C ILE A 54 -7.93 -11.39 -0.65
N ILE A 55 -7.34 -12.38 -1.32
CA ILE A 55 -6.67 -13.52 -0.69
C ILE A 55 -5.20 -13.45 -1.07
N LYS A 56 -4.35 -13.16 -0.08
CA LYS A 56 -2.89 -13.13 -0.23
C LYS A 56 -2.33 -14.46 0.22
N TYR A 57 -1.66 -15.17 -0.68
CA TYR A 57 -1.05 -16.47 -0.44
C TYR A 57 0.46 -16.43 -0.61
N ARG A 58 1.19 -16.91 0.38
CA ARG A 58 2.66 -17.02 0.38
C ARG A 58 3.08 -18.47 0.13
N PRO A 59 3.38 -18.86 -1.13
CA PRO A 59 3.70 -20.25 -1.45
C PRO A 59 5.03 -20.69 -0.84
N PRO A 60 5.18 -21.98 -0.50
CA PRO A 60 6.44 -22.52 0.00
C PRO A 60 7.61 -22.26 -0.94
N LYS A 61 8.78 -21.96 -0.38
CA LYS A 61 9.99 -21.72 -1.16
C LYS A 61 10.87 -22.97 -1.21
N PRO A 62 11.09 -23.58 -2.40
CA PRO A 62 11.78 -24.87 -2.51
C PRO A 62 13.24 -24.83 -2.08
N TYR A 63 13.84 -23.63 -2.10
CA TYR A 63 15.21 -23.41 -1.64
C TYR A 63 15.36 -23.30 -0.11
N ARG A 64 14.26 -23.26 0.65
CA ARG A 64 14.27 -23.19 2.12
C ARG A 64 13.96 -24.56 2.71
N HIS A 65 14.59 -24.87 3.84
CA HIS A 65 14.26 -26.08 4.60
C HIS A 65 12.76 -26.04 5.03
N PRO A 66 11.96 -27.11 4.83
CA PRO A 66 10.50 -27.06 5.01
C PRO A 66 10.00 -26.61 6.39
N LYS A 67 10.79 -26.87 7.44
CA LYS A 67 10.48 -26.39 8.81
C LYS A 67 10.71 -24.88 8.94
N LEU A 68 11.82 -24.37 8.40
CA LEU A 68 12.15 -22.95 8.45
C LEU A 68 11.21 -22.14 7.56
N ASP A 69 10.89 -22.65 6.37
CA ASP A 69 9.95 -21.97 5.46
C ASP A 69 8.56 -21.81 6.09
N ARG A 70 8.01 -22.87 6.69
CA ARG A 70 6.74 -22.79 7.43
C ARG A 70 6.78 -21.77 8.56
N GLN A 71 7.87 -21.74 9.35
CA GLN A 71 8.03 -20.77 10.43
C GLN A 71 8.11 -19.33 9.91
N ILE A 72 8.90 -19.09 8.86
CA ILE A 72 9.05 -17.76 8.24
C ILE A 72 7.72 -17.30 7.67
N THR A 73 7.04 -18.15 6.90
CA THR A 73 5.74 -17.85 6.30
C THR A 73 4.70 -17.53 7.37
N ALA A 74 4.56 -18.38 8.39
CA ALA A 74 3.60 -18.15 9.47
C ALA A 74 3.89 -16.85 10.24
N THR A 75 5.17 -16.54 10.49
CA THR A 75 5.58 -15.31 11.17
C THR A 75 5.24 -14.08 10.31
N ARG A 76 5.59 -14.09 9.02
CA ARG A 76 5.31 -12.97 8.10
C ARG A 76 3.81 -12.74 7.96
N THR A 77 3.04 -13.81 7.76
CA THR A 77 1.57 -13.75 7.64
C THR A 77 0.94 -13.19 8.92
N SER A 78 1.40 -13.65 10.09
CA SER A 78 0.91 -13.15 11.38
C SER A 78 1.27 -11.69 11.63
N SER A 79 2.49 -11.27 11.29
CA SER A 79 2.94 -9.88 11.45
C SER A 79 2.14 -8.92 10.58
N GLU A 80 1.88 -9.30 9.32
CA GLU A 80 1.06 -8.51 8.39
C GLU A 80 -0.39 -8.37 8.90
N ALA A 81 -1.01 -9.48 9.33
CA ALA A 81 -2.37 -9.45 9.89
C ALA A 81 -2.47 -8.58 11.16
N LYS A 82 -1.50 -8.69 12.08
CA LYS A 82 -1.42 -7.85 13.29
C LYS A 82 -1.27 -6.37 12.93
N LEU A 83 -0.48 -6.07 11.90
CA LEU A 83 -0.32 -4.69 11.46
C LEU A 83 -1.62 -4.15 10.86
N LEU A 84 -2.30 -4.87 9.97
CA LEU A 84 -3.59 -4.44 9.41
C LEU A 84 -4.61 -4.11 10.52
N HIS A 85 -4.69 -4.96 11.55
CA HIS A 85 -5.55 -4.68 12.71
C HIS A 85 -5.11 -3.41 13.46
N LYS A 86 -3.80 -3.20 13.63
CA LYS A 86 -3.28 -1.98 14.25
C LYS A 86 -3.60 -0.72 13.43
N LEU A 87 -3.51 -0.79 12.10
CA LEU A 87 -3.84 0.31 11.21
C LEU A 87 -5.31 0.71 11.34
N PHE A 88 -6.20 -0.28 11.41
CA PHE A 88 -7.62 -0.05 11.69
C PHE A 88 -7.84 0.70 13.01
N GLN A 89 -7.18 0.27 14.09
CA GLN A 89 -7.26 0.96 15.39
C GLN A 89 -6.72 2.40 15.36
N LEU A 90 -5.76 2.69 14.47
CA LEU A 90 -5.19 4.03 14.29
C LEU A 90 -6.03 4.91 13.34
N GLY A 91 -7.11 4.37 12.76
CA GLY A 91 -7.89 5.08 11.74
C GLY A 91 -7.15 5.27 10.41
N VAL A 92 -6.04 4.57 10.20
CA VAL A 92 -5.31 4.58 8.93
C VAL A 92 -6.12 3.79 7.91
N LYS A 93 -6.41 4.41 6.77
CA LYS A 93 -7.13 3.76 5.66
C LYS A 93 -6.22 2.73 4.98
N ALA A 94 -6.54 1.46 5.23
CA ALA A 94 -5.86 0.26 4.73
C ALA A 94 -6.86 -0.90 4.69
N PRO A 95 -6.57 -2.02 3.98
CA PRO A 95 -7.47 -3.15 3.91
C PRO A 95 -7.81 -3.69 5.30
N LYS A 96 -9.10 -3.84 5.62
CA LYS A 96 -9.51 -4.51 6.85
C LYS A 96 -9.13 -5.99 6.78
N LEU A 97 -8.58 -6.51 7.88
CA LEU A 97 -8.31 -7.93 8.05
C LEU A 97 -9.64 -8.68 8.19
N VAL A 98 -9.87 -9.68 7.34
CA VAL A 98 -11.08 -10.52 7.39
C VAL A 98 -10.77 -11.86 8.07
N ALA A 99 -9.72 -12.56 7.61
CA ALA A 99 -9.32 -13.84 8.17
C ALA A 99 -7.83 -14.10 7.94
N MET A 100 -7.28 -15.10 8.63
CA MET A 100 -5.89 -15.51 8.49
C MET A 100 -5.74 -17.02 8.73
N ASP A 101 -4.90 -17.65 7.92
CA ASP A 101 -4.34 -18.98 8.18
C ASP A 101 -2.81 -18.88 8.05
N ALA A 102 -2.15 -18.60 9.18
CA ALA A 102 -0.71 -18.39 9.22
C ALA A 102 0.11 -19.64 8.83
N PRO A 103 -0.19 -20.85 9.34
CA PRO A 103 0.51 -22.08 8.92
C PRO A 103 0.51 -22.30 7.40
N ASN A 104 -0.58 -21.97 6.71
CA ASN A 104 -0.70 -22.10 5.26
C ASN A 104 -0.37 -20.81 4.49
N GLY A 105 0.03 -19.73 5.18
CA GLY A 105 0.48 -18.50 4.53
C GLY A 105 -0.63 -17.70 3.85
N LEU A 106 -1.87 -17.76 4.36
CA LEU A 106 -3.04 -17.09 3.79
C LEU A 106 -3.53 -15.92 4.65
N ILE A 107 -3.88 -14.82 4.00
CA ILE A 107 -4.59 -13.68 4.60
C ILE A 107 -5.76 -13.32 3.69
N TRP A 108 -6.94 -13.17 4.29
CA TRP A 108 -8.11 -12.59 3.66
C TRP A 108 -8.24 -11.16 4.15
N MET A 109 -8.41 -10.25 3.20
CA MET A 109 -8.56 -8.83 3.49
C MET A 109 -9.62 -8.22 2.57
N GLU A 110 -10.13 -7.08 2.99
CA GLU A 110 -11.05 -6.27 2.21
C GLU A 110 -10.48 -5.93 0.83
N PHE A 111 -11.31 -6.04 -0.22
CA PHE A 111 -10.98 -5.48 -1.51
C PHE A 111 -11.18 -3.97 -1.50
N LEU A 112 -10.10 -3.23 -1.77
CA LEU A 112 -10.12 -1.79 -1.92
C LEU A 112 -10.03 -1.40 -3.40
N GLY A 113 -10.70 -0.30 -3.75
CA GLY A 113 -10.62 0.32 -5.08
C GLY A 113 -11.78 -0.01 -6.01
N TYR A 114 -11.70 0.54 -7.21
CA TYR A 114 -12.70 0.46 -8.26
C TYR A 114 -12.01 0.47 -9.64
N LYS A 115 -12.81 0.39 -10.71
CA LYS A 115 -12.31 0.53 -12.08
C LYS A 115 -12.40 1.99 -12.50
N LEU A 116 -11.28 2.54 -12.95
CA LEU A 116 -11.20 3.86 -13.57
C LEU A 116 -11.92 3.86 -14.93
N PRO A 117 -12.23 5.03 -15.52
CA PRO A 117 -12.95 5.14 -16.80
C PRO A 117 -12.27 4.40 -17.97
N ASN A 118 -10.94 4.27 -17.94
CA ASN A 118 -10.17 3.50 -18.94
C ASN A 118 -10.13 1.98 -18.66
N GLY A 119 -10.87 1.50 -17.67
CA GLY A 119 -10.92 0.10 -17.26
C GLY A 119 -9.79 -0.35 -16.32
N ASN A 120 -8.77 0.49 -16.09
CA ASN A 120 -7.67 0.17 -15.18
C ASN A 120 -8.10 0.23 -13.71
N PHE A 121 -7.32 -0.43 -12.83
CA PHE A 121 -7.55 -0.39 -11.39
C PHE A 121 -7.19 0.99 -10.81
N SER A 122 -7.96 1.46 -9.82
CA SER A 122 -7.85 2.78 -9.17
C SER A 122 -6.63 2.95 -8.26
N SER A 123 -5.44 2.54 -8.72
CA SER A 123 -4.18 2.93 -8.09
C SER A 123 -3.87 4.42 -8.35
N LEU A 124 -3.18 5.08 -7.42
CA LEU A 124 -2.74 6.47 -7.59
C LEU A 124 -1.98 6.64 -8.92
N LYS A 125 -1.08 5.71 -9.24
CA LYS A 125 -0.34 5.71 -10.51
C LYS A 125 -1.27 5.80 -11.72
N ASN A 126 -2.26 4.91 -11.80
CA ASN A 126 -3.13 4.86 -12.98
C ASN A 126 -4.06 6.08 -13.04
N TRP A 127 -4.51 6.58 -11.91
CA TRP A 127 -5.34 7.77 -11.84
C TRP A 127 -4.58 9.01 -12.30
N LEU A 128 -3.36 9.23 -11.80
CA LEU A 128 -2.53 10.36 -12.22
C LEU A 128 -2.22 10.31 -13.72
N TRP A 129 -1.95 9.13 -14.30
CA TRP A 129 -1.76 9.01 -15.77
C TRP A 129 -2.95 9.51 -16.58
N ILE A 130 -4.19 9.20 -16.16
CA ILE A 130 -5.38 9.67 -16.86
C ILE A 130 -5.45 11.20 -16.80
N LEU A 131 -5.20 11.79 -15.63
CA LEU A 131 -5.27 13.24 -15.47
C LEU A 131 -4.16 13.96 -16.23
N GLU A 132 -2.95 13.38 -16.25
CA GLU A 132 -1.82 13.90 -17.02
C GLU A 132 -2.09 13.85 -18.52
N GLU A 133 -2.65 12.76 -19.03
CA GLU A 133 -3.04 12.61 -20.44
C GLU A 133 -4.15 13.60 -20.85
N GLN A 134 -5.06 13.93 -19.93
CA GLN A 134 -6.15 14.87 -20.17
C GLN A 134 -5.77 16.34 -19.94
N SER A 135 -4.59 16.61 -19.37
CA SER A 135 -4.14 17.98 -19.11
C SER A 135 -3.67 18.67 -20.38
N THR A 136 -4.13 19.90 -20.59
CA THR A 136 -3.70 20.77 -21.70
C THR A 136 -2.96 22.01 -21.17
N LYS A 137 -2.47 22.87 -22.07
CA LYS A 137 -1.83 24.13 -21.66
C LYS A 137 -2.82 25.09 -20.99
N GLU A 138 -4.09 25.01 -21.37
CA GLU A 138 -5.17 25.87 -20.92
C GLU A 138 -5.90 25.30 -19.71
N ASN A 139 -5.85 23.98 -19.49
CA ASN A 139 -6.52 23.30 -18.40
C ASN A 139 -5.63 22.19 -17.79
N LEU A 140 -5.08 22.46 -16.61
CA LEU A 140 -4.13 21.58 -15.92
C LEU A 140 -4.85 20.69 -14.90
N ILE A 141 -5.72 19.80 -15.38
CA ILE A 141 -6.55 18.90 -14.55
C ILE A 141 -5.69 18.09 -13.57
N ALA A 142 -4.49 17.68 -13.99
CA ALA A 142 -3.54 16.95 -13.18
C ALA A 142 -3.01 17.76 -11.98
N LEU A 143 -3.33 19.06 -11.88
CA LEU A 143 -2.95 19.96 -10.81
C LEU A 143 -4.16 20.60 -10.09
N ASP A 144 -5.37 20.09 -10.31
CA ASP A 144 -6.58 20.59 -9.66
C ASP A 144 -6.60 20.34 -8.15
N ASP A 145 -7.49 21.06 -7.45
CA ASP A 145 -7.61 21.00 -5.98
C ASP A 145 -7.92 19.58 -5.48
N ASN A 146 -8.69 18.77 -6.22
CA ASN A 146 -8.96 17.38 -5.85
C ASN A 146 -7.68 16.51 -5.86
N VAL A 147 -6.75 16.75 -6.80
CA VAL A 147 -5.45 16.06 -6.85
C VAL A 147 -4.58 16.49 -5.68
N LYS A 148 -4.56 17.80 -5.40
CA LYS A 148 -3.87 18.36 -4.24
C LYS A 148 -4.39 17.77 -2.93
N ASP A 149 -5.70 17.67 -2.77
CA ASP A 149 -6.35 17.10 -1.58
C ASP A 149 -6.03 15.61 -1.42
N CYS A 150 -6.01 14.85 -2.52
CA CYS A 150 -5.61 13.45 -2.53
C CYS A 150 -4.12 13.29 -2.12
N CYS A 151 -3.21 14.03 -2.77
CA CYS A 151 -1.78 14.03 -2.43
C CYS A 151 -1.52 14.44 -0.97
N THR A 152 -2.20 15.47 -0.50
CA THR A 152 -2.12 15.92 0.89
C THR A 152 -2.60 14.81 1.82
N SER A 153 -3.74 14.18 1.52
CA SER A 153 -4.28 13.06 2.30
C SER A 153 -3.33 11.85 2.36
N ILE A 154 -2.64 11.54 1.26
CA ILE A 154 -1.57 10.52 1.25
C ILE A 154 -0.46 10.90 2.24
N GLY A 155 0.01 12.14 2.19
CA GLY A 155 0.98 12.68 3.13
C GLY A 155 0.55 12.51 4.58
N ARG A 156 -0.71 12.80 4.87
CA ARG A 156 -1.30 12.64 6.21
C ARG A 156 -1.28 11.17 6.66
N LEU A 157 -1.69 10.22 5.81
CA LEU A 157 -1.65 8.79 6.13
C LEU A 157 -0.24 8.31 6.47
N ILE A 158 0.75 8.71 5.67
CA ILE A 158 2.16 8.39 5.91
C ILE A 158 2.64 9.02 7.22
N GLY A 159 2.20 10.25 7.51
CA GLY A 159 2.47 10.95 8.75
C GLY A 159 2.01 10.15 9.98
N ILE A 160 0.77 9.65 9.94
CA ILE A 160 0.18 8.83 11.01
C ILE A 160 0.99 7.54 11.19
N LEU A 161 1.38 6.84 10.12
CA LEU A 161 2.23 5.66 10.20
C LEU A 161 3.55 5.97 10.93
N HIS A 162 4.27 6.98 10.45
CA HIS A 162 5.60 7.34 10.95
C HIS A 162 5.59 7.87 12.39
N LEU A 163 4.53 8.59 12.80
CA LEU A 163 4.35 9.02 14.19
C LEU A 163 4.18 7.83 15.14
N ASN A 164 3.50 6.78 14.68
CA ASN A 164 3.27 5.52 15.39
C ASN A 164 4.41 4.50 15.22
N GLY A 165 5.52 4.91 14.60
CA GLY A 165 6.70 4.06 14.45
C GLY A 165 6.50 2.90 13.48
N ILE A 166 5.57 3.03 12.53
CA ILE A 166 5.35 2.06 11.46
C ILE A 166 5.97 2.63 10.19
N VAL A 167 6.72 1.80 9.47
CA VAL A 167 7.26 2.10 8.14
C VAL A 167 6.67 1.09 7.15
N HIS A 168 6.26 1.56 5.97
CA HIS A 168 5.64 0.71 4.96
C HIS A 168 6.67 -0.23 4.30
N GLY A 169 7.84 0.31 3.94
CA GLY A 169 8.97 -0.44 3.39
C GLY A 169 8.89 -0.71 1.87
N ASP A 170 7.78 -0.35 1.23
CA ASP A 170 7.56 -0.45 -0.23
C ASP A 170 6.53 0.59 -0.69
N LEU A 171 6.69 1.84 -0.26
CA LEU A 171 5.68 2.88 -0.47
C LEU A 171 5.74 3.45 -1.90
N THR A 172 5.17 2.73 -2.86
CA THR A 172 5.09 3.16 -4.28
C THR A 172 3.70 3.70 -4.62
N SER A 173 3.58 4.45 -5.72
CA SER A 173 2.29 4.93 -6.23
C SER A 173 1.32 3.82 -6.67
N SER A 174 1.79 2.57 -6.82
CA SER A 174 0.93 1.42 -7.11
C SER A 174 0.39 0.75 -5.82
N ASN A 175 1.03 1.00 -4.67
CA ASN A 175 0.59 0.54 -3.35
C ASN A 175 -0.32 1.58 -2.64
N ILE A 176 -0.78 2.59 -3.38
CA ILE A 176 -1.78 3.56 -2.95
C ILE A 176 -3.01 3.36 -3.83
N VAL A 177 -4.15 3.08 -3.21
CA VAL A 177 -5.42 2.79 -3.89
C VAL A 177 -6.45 3.84 -3.52
N LEU A 178 -7.19 4.34 -4.50
CA LEU A 178 -8.31 5.26 -4.32
C LEU A 178 -9.58 4.45 -4.12
N THR A 179 -10.29 4.66 -3.01
CA THR A 179 -11.38 3.78 -2.57
C THR A 179 -12.78 4.31 -2.86
N ASP A 180 -12.89 5.54 -3.32
CA ASP A 180 -14.15 6.25 -3.52
C ASP A 180 -14.09 7.02 -4.84
N GLU A 181 -15.06 6.79 -5.74
CA GLU A 181 -15.03 7.33 -7.11
C GLU A 181 -15.30 8.84 -7.17
N GLU A 182 -16.00 9.39 -6.19
CA GLU A 182 -16.29 10.82 -6.15
C GLU A 182 -15.15 11.57 -5.47
N THR A 183 -14.75 11.10 -4.30
CA THR A 183 -13.80 11.80 -3.41
C THR A 183 -12.35 11.39 -3.61
N HIS A 184 -12.08 10.28 -4.32
CA HIS A 184 -10.73 9.78 -4.61
C HIS A 184 -9.87 9.61 -3.35
N LYS A 185 -10.48 9.21 -2.23
CA LYS A 185 -9.77 9.08 -0.95
C LYS A 185 -8.71 7.97 -1.02
N PRO A 186 -7.46 8.26 -0.61
CA PRO A 186 -6.38 7.29 -0.67
C PRO A 186 -6.46 6.28 0.48
N SER A 187 -6.01 5.06 0.20
CA SER A 187 -5.74 3.99 1.15
C SER A 187 -4.40 3.34 0.82
N LEU A 188 -3.66 2.92 1.84
CA LEU A 188 -2.38 2.23 1.68
C LEU A 188 -2.61 0.72 1.66
N ILE A 189 -1.95 0.01 0.73
CA ILE A 189 -2.03 -1.44 0.59
C ILE A 189 -0.63 -2.08 0.58
N ASP A 190 -0.59 -3.40 0.72
CA ASP A 190 0.65 -4.20 0.69
C ASP A 190 1.68 -3.86 1.77
N PHE A 191 1.35 -4.21 3.01
CA PHE A 191 2.25 -4.11 4.15
C PHE A 191 3.19 -5.33 4.28
N GLY A 192 3.48 -6.05 3.19
CA GLY A 192 4.29 -7.27 3.23
C GLY A 192 5.75 -7.07 3.65
N LEU A 193 6.28 -5.85 3.51
CA LEU A 193 7.63 -5.45 3.91
C LEU A 193 7.65 -4.43 5.07
N SER A 194 6.47 -4.19 5.66
CA SER A 194 6.33 -3.25 6.76
C SER A 194 7.07 -3.69 8.01
N SER A 195 7.46 -2.70 8.83
CA SER A 195 8.14 -2.95 10.09
C SER A 195 7.89 -1.85 11.10
N TYR A 196 8.14 -2.15 12.37
CA TYR A 196 8.17 -1.14 13.41
C TYR A 196 9.57 -0.54 13.48
N SER A 197 9.69 0.76 13.22
CA SER A 197 10.93 1.51 13.37
C SER A 197 10.70 2.93 13.88
N GLY A 198 11.48 3.29 14.91
CA GLY A 198 11.57 4.66 15.39
C GLY A 198 12.59 5.51 14.62
N MET A 199 13.39 4.91 13.74
CA MET A 199 14.54 5.57 13.13
C MET A 199 14.11 6.58 12.07
N PRO A 200 14.66 7.82 12.09
CA PRO A 200 14.43 8.80 11.03
C PRO A 200 14.91 8.32 9.64
N GLU A 201 15.93 7.45 9.58
CA GLU A 201 16.43 6.87 8.31
C GLU A 201 15.33 6.08 7.59
N ASP A 202 14.68 5.14 8.28
CA ASP A 202 13.70 4.24 7.64
C ASP A 202 12.50 5.03 7.12
N LYS A 203 12.06 6.05 7.88
CA LYS A 203 10.99 6.98 7.50
C LYS A 203 11.38 7.84 6.30
N ALA A 204 12.62 8.31 6.27
CA ALA A 204 13.16 9.07 5.15
C ALA A 204 13.28 8.21 3.88
N VAL A 205 13.68 6.94 4.02
CA VAL A 205 13.72 5.98 2.91
C VAL A 205 12.32 5.73 2.37
N ASP A 206 11.31 5.56 3.23
CA ASP A 206 9.92 5.35 2.81
C ASP A 206 9.39 6.53 1.97
N LEU A 207 9.59 7.77 2.44
CA LEU A 207 9.25 8.98 1.69
C LEU A 207 10.02 9.07 0.35
N TYR A 208 11.29 8.65 0.35
CA TYR A 208 12.13 8.68 -0.84
C TYR A 208 11.72 7.64 -1.88
N VAL A 209 11.26 6.47 -1.47
CA VAL A 209 10.71 5.46 -2.39
C VAL A 209 9.48 6.02 -3.10
N LEU A 210 8.57 6.70 -2.38
CA LEU A 210 7.39 7.32 -2.99
C LEU A 210 7.76 8.45 -3.95
N GLU A 211 8.67 9.35 -3.54
CA GLU A 211 9.18 10.41 -4.41
C GLU A 211 9.78 9.82 -5.69
N ARG A 212 10.57 8.74 -5.58
CA ARG A 212 11.19 8.09 -6.75
C ARG A 212 10.16 7.43 -7.65
N ALA A 213 9.14 6.80 -7.08
CA ALA A 213 8.03 6.24 -7.85
C ALA A 213 7.30 7.33 -8.65
N LEU A 214 6.96 8.46 -8.01
CA LEU A 214 6.32 9.60 -8.68
C LEU A 214 7.21 10.18 -9.78
N ASN A 215 8.49 10.44 -9.50
CA ASN A 215 9.43 10.95 -10.52
C ASN A 215 9.62 9.99 -11.70
N SER A 216 9.49 8.68 -11.48
CA SER A 216 9.66 7.69 -12.54
C SER A 216 8.44 7.55 -13.43
N THR A 217 7.22 7.64 -12.87
CA THR A 217 5.98 7.37 -13.62
C THR A 217 5.21 8.63 -14.02
N HIS A 218 5.44 9.76 -13.33
CA HIS A 218 4.71 11.03 -13.48
C HIS A 218 5.67 12.23 -13.59
N PRO A 219 6.70 12.20 -14.47
CA PRO A 219 7.82 13.13 -14.41
C PRO A 219 7.42 14.61 -14.62
N VAL A 220 6.30 14.87 -15.31
CA VAL A 220 5.86 16.22 -15.65
C VAL A 220 5.46 17.01 -14.40
N TYR A 221 4.69 16.40 -13.50
CA TYR A 221 4.17 17.05 -12.30
C TYR A 221 4.66 16.41 -10.98
N ALA A 222 5.58 15.45 -11.04
CA ALA A 222 6.11 14.72 -9.88
C ALA A 222 6.59 15.63 -8.74
N GLN A 223 7.24 16.75 -9.08
CA GLN A 223 7.66 17.72 -8.06
C GLN A 223 6.46 18.25 -7.30
N LYS A 224 5.37 18.61 -8.00
CA LYS A 224 4.18 19.19 -7.38
C LYS A 224 3.42 18.19 -6.53
N TYR A 225 3.30 16.95 -7.00
CA TYR A 225 2.74 15.85 -6.20
C TYR A 225 3.54 15.60 -4.94
N THR A 226 4.87 15.60 -5.04
CA THR A 226 5.75 15.41 -3.89
C THR A 226 5.63 16.57 -2.90
N GLU A 227 5.52 17.82 -3.36
CA GLU A 227 5.27 18.98 -2.50
C GLU A 227 3.97 18.82 -1.69
N TRP A 228 2.87 18.43 -2.33
CA TRP A 228 1.58 18.23 -1.64
C TRP A 228 1.60 17.05 -0.66
N VAL A 229 2.25 15.94 -1.02
CA VAL A 229 2.46 14.82 -0.09
C VAL A 229 3.27 15.27 1.13
N LEU A 230 4.34 16.03 0.94
CA LEU A 230 5.16 16.51 2.06
C LEU A 230 4.43 17.56 2.91
N GLN A 231 3.50 18.33 2.33
CA GLN A 231 2.62 19.23 3.07
C GLN A 231 1.71 18.45 4.02
N GLY A 232 1.00 17.44 3.53
CA GLY A 232 0.15 16.61 4.39
C GLY A 232 0.94 15.86 5.47
N TYR A 233 2.16 15.42 5.14
CA TYR A 233 3.07 14.81 6.11
C TYR A 233 3.48 15.80 7.21
N HIS A 234 3.80 17.04 6.85
CA HIS A 234 4.10 18.12 7.79
C HIS A 234 2.92 18.41 8.71
N ASP A 235 1.71 18.59 8.16
CA ASP A 235 0.53 19.03 8.91
C ASP A 235 0.17 18.06 10.03
N VAL A 236 0.20 16.74 9.77
CA VAL A 236 -0.05 15.74 10.81
C VAL A 236 0.99 15.78 11.94
N HIS A 237 2.26 16.03 11.61
CA HIS A 237 3.29 16.14 12.64
C HIS A 237 3.16 17.44 13.45
N GLN A 238 2.71 18.52 12.82
CA GLN A 238 2.41 19.77 13.51
C GLN A 238 1.21 19.62 14.46
N GLU A 239 0.16 18.90 14.03
CA GLU A 239 -1.02 18.60 14.83
C GLU A 239 -0.71 17.70 16.05
N ASP A 240 0.28 16.80 15.95
CA ASP A 240 0.82 16.00 17.08
C ASP A 240 1.66 16.85 18.08
N GLY A 241 1.73 18.16 17.87
CA GLY A 241 2.36 19.12 18.75
C GLY A 241 3.88 19.10 18.72
N LYS A 242 4.51 19.62 19.78
CA LYS A 242 5.98 19.83 19.83
C LYS A 242 6.77 18.54 19.59
N LYS A 243 6.27 17.39 20.05
CA LYS A 243 6.92 16.07 19.90
C LYS A 243 6.84 15.60 18.45
N GLY A 244 5.68 15.70 17.82
CA GLY A 244 5.47 15.39 16.41
C GLY A 244 6.34 16.27 15.52
N PHE A 245 6.33 17.58 15.74
CA PHE A 245 7.14 18.52 14.96
C PHE A 245 8.65 18.22 15.07
N LYS A 246 9.14 17.86 16.26
CA LYS A 246 10.54 17.40 16.42
C LYS A 246 10.85 16.16 15.57
N LYS A 247 9.96 15.15 15.55
CA LYS A 247 10.12 13.96 14.71
C LYS A 247 10.11 14.30 13.22
N TYR A 248 9.28 15.26 12.81
CA TYR A 248 9.24 15.77 11.44
C TYR A 248 10.59 16.36 11.06
N THR A 249 11.13 17.29 11.86
CA THR A 249 12.43 17.93 11.57
C THR A 249 13.53 16.90 11.40
N GLN A 250 13.64 15.93 12.32
CA GLN A 250 14.64 14.85 12.25
C GLN A 250 14.47 13.99 10.98
N THR A 251 13.24 13.65 10.62
CA THR A 251 12.95 12.86 9.41
C THR A 251 13.28 13.65 8.15
N MET A 252 12.94 14.93 8.09
CA MET A 252 13.19 15.78 6.92
C MET A 252 14.67 16.14 6.73
N GLU A 253 15.43 16.30 7.81
CA GLU A 253 16.90 16.38 7.76
C GLU A 253 17.46 15.12 7.13
N ARG A 254 17.04 13.95 7.61
CA ARG A 254 17.53 12.69 7.06
C ARG A 254 17.09 12.45 5.61
N PHE A 255 15.88 12.85 5.27
CA PHE A 255 15.33 12.77 3.90
C PHE A 255 16.17 13.56 2.89
N LYS A 256 16.69 14.73 3.27
CA LYS A 256 17.64 15.48 2.42
C LYS A 256 18.92 14.69 2.17
N GLU A 257 19.47 14.02 3.18
CA GLU A 257 20.66 13.17 3.01
C GLU A 257 20.37 11.96 2.12
N VAL A 258 19.23 11.28 2.33
CA VAL A 258 18.81 10.13 1.51
C VAL A 258 18.67 10.54 0.05
N ARG A 259 18.03 11.68 -0.23
CA ARG A 259 17.97 12.28 -1.58
C ARG A 259 19.35 12.48 -2.20
N MET A 260 20.31 13.03 -1.46
CA MET A 260 21.67 13.24 -1.96
C MET A 260 22.40 11.92 -2.27
N ARG A 261 22.30 10.92 -1.40
CA ARG A 261 22.92 9.60 -1.60
C ARG A 261 22.30 8.85 -2.78
N GLY A 262 20.99 8.97 -2.95
CA GLY A 262 20.25 8.35 -4.05
C GLY A 262 20.59 8.95 -5.42
N ARG A 263 20.77 10.28 -5.52
CA ARG A 263 21.17 10.97 -6.75
C ARG A 263 22.58 10.59 -7.23
N LYS A 264 23.54 10.40 -6.31
CA LYS A 264 24.91 10.00 -6.67
C LYS A 264 24.99 8.61 -7.33
N ARG A 265 24.04 7.72 -7.03
CA ARG A 265 24.02 6.36 -7.62
C ARG A 265 23.46 6.35 -9.04
N THR A 266 22.58 7.29 -9.40
CA THR A 266 22.05 7.40 -10.77
C THR A 266 23.04 8.03 -11.74
N SER A 267 24.01 8.81 -11.26
CA SER A 267 25.04 9.47 -12.09
C SER A 267 26.21 8.57 -12.51
N ASN A 268 26.35 7.39 -11.90
CA ASN A 268 27.44 6.44 -12.18
C ASN A 268 26.95 5.21 -12.98
N GLY A 269 25.81 5.34 -13.68
CA GLY A 269 25.15 4.25 -14.41
C GLY A 269 25.09 4.43 -15.92
N ASP A 270 25.75 5.45 -16.48
CA ASP A 270 25.91 5.68 -17.91
C ASP A 270 27.32 5.31 -18.38
#